data_AF-A0A9P1IMI4-F1
#
_entry.id   AF-A0A9P1IMI4-F1
#
_cell.length_a   1.000
_cell.length_b   1.000
_cell.length_c   1.000
_cell.angle_alpha   90.00
_cell.angle_beta   90.00
_cell.angle_gamma   90.00
#
_symmetry.space_group_name_H-M   'P 1'
#
loop_
_entity.id
_entity.type
_entity.pdbx_description
1 polymer ?
#
loop_
_entity_poly.entity_id
_entity_poly.type
_entity_poly.pdbx_seq_one_letter_code
_entity_poly.pdbx_strand_id
1 'polypeptide(L)'
;MIPLGLLLVVALVDSKLQNVTARGRLTCNGKPLSGHDITLYEFDLASPNDALNRTKTNANGEFKIYGEEDEKLAINPFIQFLHTCNVEKGCKKEQRIYIGHNFIGGICVINVDLASDDRYGLRLLDTCHVDKDEKAEQTKDLSVTGFLKCYSSPPSDSSQTLNAIDVRLILRSNITGQNEIIASSKSDGSTGFFKISVANQNFKYEPFVEFEHFCKGEKICARHRVKSEFFGKTYDMSNVDLKKYSAEEEVKCDEGKDQKI
;
A
#
# COMPACT_ATOMS: atom_id res chain seq x y z
N MET A 1 51.86 9.28 -12.25
CA MET A 1 50.67 10.15 -12.07
C MET A 1 49.60 9.68 -13.04
N ILE A 2 48.58 8.96 -12.58
CA ILE A 2 47.38 8.63 -13.36
C ILE A 2 46.21 8.98 -12.44
N PRO A 3 45.27 9.84 -12.87
CA PRO A 3 44.32 10.47 -11.96
C PRO A 3 43.26 9.48 -11.49
N LEU A 4 42.82 9.73 -10.26
CA LEU A 4 41.71 9.11 -9.56
C LEU A 4 40.45 9.22 -10.43
N GLY A 5 40.13 8.15 -11.17
CA GLY A 5 38.89 8.03 -11.92
C GLY A 5 37.73 7.95 -10.94
N LEU A 6 36.96 9.03 -10.85
CA LEU A 6 35.67 9.07 -10.18
C LEU A 6 34.75 8.06 -10.88
N LEU A 7 34.65 6.86 -10.33
CA LEU A 7 33.67 5.87 -10.74
C LEU A 7 32.31 6.42 -10.33
N LEU A 8 31.67 7.16 -11.23
CA LEU A 8 30.25 7.46 -11.14
C LEU A 8 29.54 6.11 -11.22
N VAL A 9 29.21 5.55 -10.06
CA VAL A 9 28.22 4.49 -9.96
C VAL A 9 26.92 5.15 -10.40
N VAL A 10 26.62 5.06 -11.70
CA VAL A 10 25.28 5.34 -12.21
C VAL A 10 24.43 4.23 -11.60
N ALA A 11 23.84 4.52 -10.43
CA ALA A 11 22.77 3.68 -9.91
C ALA A 11 21.74 3.61 -11.04
N LEU A 12 21.55 2.41 -11.60
CA LEU A 12 20.43 2.12 -12.48
C LEU A 12 19.19 2.40 -11.64
N VAL A 13 18.62 3.57 -11.84
CA VAL A 13 17.42 4.00 -11.16
C VAL A 13 16.27 3.42 -11.95
N ASP A 14 15.95 2.16 -11.65
CA ASP A 14 14.75 1.51 -12.17
C ASP A 14 13.52 2.21 -11.58
N SER A 15 12.83 2.94 -12.45
CA SER A 15 11.48 3.44 -12.21
C SER A 15 10.46 2.33 -12.51
N LYS A 16 9.30 2.40 -11.87
CA LYS A 16 8.21 1.45 -12.08
C LYS A 16 7.01 2.20 -12.63
N LEU A 17 6.54 1.77 -13.80
CA LEU A 17 5.27 2.23 -14.35
C LEU A 17 4.13 1.83 -13.41
N GLN A 18 3.41 2.84 -12.93
CA GLN A 18 2.27 2.73 -12.04
C GLN A 18 1.09 3.46 -12.66
N ASN A 19 -0.12 2.99 -12.39
CA ASN A 19 -1.33 3.58 -12.95
C ASN A 19 -2.46 3.62 -11.94
N VAL A 20 -3.46 4.43 -12.24
CA VAL A 20 -4.71 4.49 -11.48
C VAL A 20 -5.86 4.86 -12.40
N THR A 21 -7.01 4.26 -12.17
CA THR A 21 -8.26 4.69 -12.79
C THR A 21 -9.18 5.26 -11.73
N ALA A 22 -9.88 6.33 -12.07
CA ALA A 22 -10.98 6.83 -11.28
C ALA A 22 -12.24 7.03 -12.13
N ARG A 23 -13.40 6.79 -11.55
CA ARG A 23 -14.69 7.07 -12.18
C ARG A 23 -15.72 7.47 -11.16
N GLY A 24 -16.85 7.97 -11.62
CA GLY A 24 -18.03 8.17 -10.76
C GLY A 24 -18.86 9.33 -11.26
N ARG A 25 -19.54 10.04 -10.34
CA ARG A 25 -20.53 11.05 -10.68
C ARG A 25 -20.41 12.30 -9.83
N LEU A 26 -20.36 13.45 -10.50
CA LEU A 26 -20.36 14.77 -9.88
C LEU A 26 -21.76 15.37 -9.91
N THR A 27 -22.19 15.85 -8.76
CA THR A 27 -23.41 16.65 -8.61
C THR A 27 -23.13 18.01 -7.99
N CYS A 28 -24.09 18.91 -8.13
CA CYS A 28 -24.15 20.19 -7.45
C CYS A 28 -25.57 20.38 -6.95
N ASN A 29 -25.78 20.37 -5.64
CA ASN A 29 -27.11 20.42 -5.01
C ASN A 29 -28.05 19.31 -5.56
N GLY A 30 -27.53 18.08 -5.63
CA GLY A 30 -28.22 16.89 -6.13
C GLY A 30 -28.40 16.82 -7.65
N LYS A 31 -28.03 17.86 -8.40
CA LYS A 31 -28.16 17.88 -9.87
C LYS A 31 -26.87 17.44 -10.55
N PRO A 32 -26.94 16.64 -11.63
CA PRO A 32 -25.78 16.34 -12.48
C PRO A 32 -24.99 17.58 -12.86
N LEU A 33 -23.67 17.55 -12.65
CA LEU A 33 -22.78 18.60 -13.11
C LEU A 33 -22.14 18.18 -14.44
N SER A 34 -22.75 18.54 -15.56
CA SER A 34 -22.32 18.15 -16.92
C SER A 34 -21.23 19.05 -17.51
N GLY A 35 -20.36 18.50 -18.34
CA GLY A 35 -19.32 19.23 -19.09
C GLY A 35 -18.19 19.79 -18.21
N HIS A 36 -18.06 19.27 -16.99
CA HIS A 36 -17.19 19.80 -15.96
C HIS A 36 -15.77 19.25 -16.09
N ASP A 37 -14.76 20.12 -16.01
CA ASP A 37 -13.36 19.72 -16.12
C ASP A 37 -12.89 18.96 -14.88
N ILE A 38 -12.20 17.86 -15.14
CA ILE A 38 -11.60 16.99 -14.13
C ILE A 38 -10.15 16.75 -14.55
N THR A 39 -9.22 16.93 -13.62
CA THR A 39 -7.81 16.60 -13.83
C THR A 39 -7.37 15.59 -12.78
N LEU A 40 -6.70 14.54 -13.22
CA LEU A 40 -5.98 13.61 -12.37
C LEU A 40 -4.52 14.06 -12.31
N TYR A 41 -4.00 14.23 -11.11
CA TYR A 41 -2.63 14.65 -10.85
C TYR A 41 -1.89 13.62 -10.02
N GLU A 42 -0.57 13.64 -10.12
CA GLU A 42 0.36 13.12 -9.12
C GLU A 42 0.80 14.26 -8.17
N PHE A 43 0.98 13.95 -6.88
CA PHE A 43 1.47 14.93 -5.92
C PHE A 43 2.97 14.77 -5.65
N ASP A 44 3.71 15.86 -5.88
CA ASP A 44 5.14 15.93 -5.60
C ASP A 44 5.46 16.83 -4.41
N LEU A 45 6.42 16.41 -3.59
CA LEU A 45 6.89 17.19 -2.44
C LEU A 45 7.84 18.34 -2.83
N ALA A 46 8.65 18.14 -3.87
CA ALA A 46 9.76 19.03 -4.22
C ALA A 46 9.71 19.55 -5.68
N SER A 47 8.69 19.18 -6.43
CA SER A 47 8.39 19.65 -7.79
C SER A 47 6.93 20.06 -7.91
N PRO A 48 6.55 20.78 -8.98
CA PRO A 48 5.15 20.94 -9.32
C PRO A 48 4.51 19.58 -9.61
N ASN A 49 3.29 19.40 -9.13
CA ASN A 49 2.47 18.21 -9.39
C ASN A 49 2.30 17.93 -10.89
N ASP A 50 2.51 16.68 -11.29
CA ASP A 50 2.34 16.24 -12.66
C ASP A 50 0.88 15.96 -13.01
N ALA A 51 0.43 16.48 -14.16
CA ALA A 51 -0.92 16.25 -14.65
C ALA A 51 -0.96 14.96 -15.46
N LEU A 52 -1.46 13.88 -14.85
CA LEU A 52 -1.52 12.57 -15.48
C LEU A 52 -2.53 12.50 -16.62
N ASN A 53 -3.73 13.08 -16.43
CA ASN A 53 -4.75 13.14 -17.48
C ASN A 53 -5.85 14.17 -17.18
N ARG A 54 -6.68 14.46 -18.18
CA ARG A 54 -7.86 15.36 -18.08
C ARG A 54 -9.08 14.73 -18.73
N THR A 55 -10.25 14.96 -18.16
CA THR A 55 -11.53 14.53 -18.73
C THR A 55 -12.63 15.55 -18.43
N LYS A 56 -13.82 15.32 -19.00
CA LYS A 56 -15.03 16.07 -18.68
C LYS A 56 -16.16 15.13 -18.26
N THR A 57 -17.02 15.61 -17.37
CA THR A 57 -18.26 14.88 -17.05
C THR A 57 -19.23 14.87 -18.23
N ASN A 58 -19.97 13.77 -18.37
CA ASN A 58 -21.05 13.63 -19.36
C ASN A 58 -22.35 14.33 -18.89
N ALA A 59 -23.44 14.20 -19.68
CA ALA A 59 -24.74 14.79 -19.37
C ALA A 59 -25.35 14.36 -18.02
N ASN A 60 -24.99 13.16 -17.54
CA ASN A 60 -25.43 12.61 -16.25
C ASN A 60 -24.50 13.02 -15.10
N GLY A 61 -23.45 13.81 -15.38
CA GLY A 61 -22.42 14.18 -14.42
C GLY A 61 -21.37 13.10 -14.21
N GLU A 62 -21.37 12.04 -15.02
CA GLU A 62 -20.48 10.90 -14.84
C GLU A 62 -19.13 11.12 -15.54
N PHE A 63 -18.07 10.55 -14.99
CA PHE A 63 -16.72 10.60 -15.55
C PHE A 63 -15.97 9.29 -15.38
N LYS A 64 -14.96 9.10 -16.22
CA LYS A 64 -13.90 8.09 -16.08
C LYS A 64 -12.58 8.73 -16.55
N ILE A 65 -11.52 8.51 -15.79
CA ILE A 65 -10.18 9.04 -16.04
C ILE A 65 -9.14 7.99 -15.66
N TYR A 66 -8.14 7.83 -16.52
CA TYR A 66 -6.99 6.94 -16.32
C TYR A 66 -5.73 7.78 -16.35
N GLY A 67 -4.77 7.50 -15.46
CA GLY A 67 -3.45 8.12 -15.48
C GLY A 67 -2.39 7.10 -15.12
N GLU A 68 -1.19 7.31 -15.65
CA GLU A 68 -0.03 6.49 -15.35
C GLU A 68 1.22 7.36 -15.31
N GLU A 69 2.19 6.90 -14.54
CA GLU A 69 3.47 7.58 -14.38
C GLU A 69 4.56 6.55 -14.07
N ASP A 70 5.78 6.85 -14.52
CA ASP A 70 6.96 6.04 -14.26
C ASP A 70 7.77 6.66 -13.13
N GLU A 71 7.57 6.14 -11.92
CA GLU A 71 8.14 6.71 -10.70
C GLU A 71 8.88 5.64 -9.88
N LYS A 72 9.90 6.06 -9.13
CA LYS A 72 10.68 5.15 -8.26
C LYS A 72 9.91 4.78 -7.00
N LEU A 73 9.14 5.72 -6.47
CA LEU A 73 8.28 5.53 -5.31
C LEU A 73 6.84 5.34 -5.77
N ALA A 74 5.94 5.07 -4.82
CA ALA A 74 4.52 4.96 -5.13
C ALA A 74 3.94 6.34 -5.45
N ILE A 75 3.18 6.40 -6.55
CA ILE A 75 2.42 7.60 -6.92
C ILE A 75 1.42 7.96 -5.81
N ASN A 76 1.19 9.25 -5.59
CA ASN A 76 0.26 9.93 -4.69
C ASN A 76 -0.86 10.64 -5.49
N PRO A 77 -1.71 9.89 -6.21
CA PRO A 77 -2.67 10.48 -7.12
C PRO A 77 -3.78 11.25 -6.41
N PHE A 78 -4.24 12.34 -7.02
CA PHE A 78 -5.44 13.05 -6.58
C PHE A 78 -6.23 13.62 -7.76
N ILE A 79 -7.54 13.72 -7.60
CA ILE A 79 -8.41 14.40 -8.55
C ILE A 79 -8.66 15.81 -8.08
N GLN A 80 -8.51 16.75 -9.01
CA GLN A 80 -8.90 18.13 -8.84
C GLN A 80 -10.20 18.42 -9.61
N PHE A 81 -11.17 19.00 -8.89
CA PHE A 81 -12.40 19.56 -9.44
C PHE A 81 -12.35 21.08 -9.32
N LEU A 82 -12.47 21.77 -10.45
CA LEU A 82 -12.46 23.23 -10.48
C LEU A 82 -13.83 23.75 -10.87
N HIS A 83 -14.67 24.09 -9.89
CA HIS A 83 -16.11 24.29 -10.07
C HIS A 83 -16.64 25.65 -9.66
N THR A 84 -17.83 25.98 -10.17
CA THR A 84 -18.59 27.19 -9.84
C THR A 84 -19.84 26.87 -9.01
N CYS A 85 -20.01 25.63 -8.57
CA CYS A 85 -21.14 25.21 -7.72
C CYS A 85 -21.16 25.99 -6.40
N ASN A 86 -22.25 26.74 -6.15
CA ASN A 86 -22.41 27.61 -4.98
C ASN A 86 -21.24 28.61 -4.79
N VAL A 87 -20.62 29.03 -5.90
CA VAL A 87 -19.53 30.03 -5.90
C VAL A 87 -20.04 31.35 -6.48
N GLU A 88 -19.56 32.46 -5.95
CA GLU A 88 -19.83 33.80 -6.48
C GLU A 88 -19.44 33.90 -7.97
N LYS A 89 -20.18 34.74 -8.70
CA LYS A 89 -19.99 34.92 -10.14
C LYS A 89 -18.58 35.45 -10.43
N GLY A 90 -17.85 34.75 -11.30
CA GLY A 90 -16.47 35.09 -11.68
C GLY A 90 -15.40 34.36 -10.86
N CYS A 91 -15.79 33.68 -9.78
CA CYS A 91 -14.89 32.86 -8.97
C CYS A 91 -15.05 31.38 -9.32
N LYS A 92 -14.00 30.60 -9.06
CA LYS A 92 -14.02 29.13 -9.09
C LYS A 92 -13.50 28.61 -7.76
N LYS A 93 -14.11 27.55 -7.25
CA LYS A 93 -13.63 26.80 -6.09
C LYS A 93 -12.88 25.58 -6.57
N GLU A 94 -11.76 25.31 -5.93
CA GLU A 94 -10.98 24.10 -6.14
C GLU A 94 -11.31 23.11 -5.03
N GLN A 95 -11.59 21.86 -5.40
CA GLN A 95 -11.76 20.76 -4.47
C GLN A 95 -10.87 19.59 -4.92
N ARG A 96 -10.12 19.01 -3.98
CA ARG A 96 -9.22 17.89 -4.23
C ARG A 96 -9.70 16.64 -3.50
N ILE A 97 -9.58 15.49 -4.15
CA ILE A 97 -9.79 14.18 -3.55
C ILE A 97 -8.56 13.33 -3.83
N TYR A 98 -7.82 13.01 -2.78
CA TYR A 98 -6.68 12.11 -2.87
C TYR A 98 -7.17 10.67 -3.03
N ILE A 99 -6.54 9.95 -3.95
CA ILE A 99 -6.79 8.54 -4.18
C ILE A 99 -5.75 7.76 -3.39
N GLY A 100 -6.20 6.90 -2.47
CA GLY A 100 -5.31 6.10 -1.65
C GLY A 100 -4.45 5.15 -2.48
N HIS A 101 -3.23 4.87 -2.00
CA HIS A 101 -2.29 3.95 -2.67
C HIS A 101 -2.87 2.55 -2.92
N ASN A 102 -3.89 2.14 -2.15
CA ASN A 102 -4.61 0.89 -2.35
C ASN A 102 -5.38 0.80 -3.68
N PHE A 103 -5.50 1.90 -4.43
CA PHE A 103 -6.12 1.94 -5.75
C PHE A 103 -5.10 2.02 -6.90
N ILE A 104 -3.79 2.03 -6.61
CA ILE A 104 -2.76 1.94 -7.65
C ILE A 104 -2.89 0.57 -8.34
N GLY A 105 -2.98 0.57 -9.67
CA GLY A 105 -3.30 -0.60 -10.49
C GLY A 105 -4.79 -0.94 -10.53
N GLY A 106 -5.65 -0.12 -9.90
CA GLY A 106 -7.08 -0.38 -9.72
C GLY A 106 -7.98 0.79 -10.08
N ILE A 107 -9.24 0.69 -9.64
CA ILE A 107 -10.31 1.66 -9.90
C ILE A 107 -10.83 2.25 -8.58
N CYS A 108 -10.75 3.57 -8.42
CA CYS A 108 -11.47 4.30 -7.37
C CYS A 108 -12.81 4.84 -7.91
N VAL A 109 -13.92 4.55 -7.21
CA VAL A 109 -15.24 5.14 -7.51
C VAL A 109 -15.51 6.34 -6.61
N ILE A 110 -15.81 7.49 -7.21
CA ILE A 110 -15.97 8.80 -6.56
C ILE A 110 -17.34 9.39 -6.92
N ASN A 111 -18.25 9.42 -5.95
CA ASN A 111 -19.53 10.10 -6.09
C ASN A 111 -19.57 11.28 -5.12
N VAL A 112 -19.64 12.49 -5.65
CA VAL A 112 -19.45 13.72 -4.87
C VAL A 112 -20.47 14.77 -5.27
N ASP A 113 -21.09 15.37 -4.26
CA ASP A 113 -21.83 16.61 -4.43
C ASP A 113 -20.94 17.80 -4.07
N LEU A 114 -20.59 18.62 -5.04
CA LEU A 114 -19.71 19.77 -4.84
C LEU A 114 -20.38 20.93 -4.06
N ALA A 115 -21.68 20.81 -3.74
CA ALA A 115 -22.37 21.72 -2.85
C ALA A 115 -22.24 21.34 -1.36
N SER A 116 -21.84 20.11 -1.03
CA SER A 116 -21.71 19.70 0.37
C SER A 116 -20.53 20.43 1.01
N ASP A 117 -20.84 21.34 1.92
CA ASP A 117 -19.92 22.25 2.58
C ASP A 117 -19.11 21.54 3.67
N ASP A 118 -18.10 20.76 3.27
CA ASP A 118 -17.11 20.24 4.22
C ASP A 118 -16.13 21.38 4.56
N ARG A 119 -16.55 22.25 5.49
CA ARG A 119 -15.74 23.36 6.06
C ARG A 119 -14.48 22.92 6.83
N TYR A 120 -14.22 21.62 6.88
CA TYR A 120 -12.97 21.04 7.36
C TYR A 120 -12.58 19.95 6.36
N GLY A 121 -11.59 20.23 5.51
CA GLY A 121 -11.06 19.32 4.49
C GLY A 121 -10.42 18.06 5.08
N LEU A 122 -11.22 17.19 5.70
CA LEU A 122 -10.77 15.98 6.37
C LEU A 122 -11.84 14.86 6.37
N ARG A 123 -12.68 14.81 5.34
CA ARG A 123 -13.36 13.56 4.93
C ARG A 123 -12.70 12.96 3.68
N LEU A 124 -11.37 12.97 3.72
CA LEU A 124 -10.48 12.39 2.70
C LEU A 124 -10.52 10.86 2.66
N LEU A 125 -11.11 10.20 3.66
CA LEU A 125 -10.95 8.76 3.85
C LEU A 125 -12.10 7.91 3.32
N ASP A 126 -13.25 8.49 2.94
CA ASP A 126 -14.44 7.71 2.57
C ASP A 126 -14.95 7.95 1.14
N THR A 127 -14.31 8.79 0.31
CA THR A 127 -14.87 9.11 -1.03
C THR A 127 -14.48 8.11 -2.11
N CYS A 128 -13.37 7.39 -1.96
CA CYS A 128 -13.01 6.29 -2.84
C CYS A 128 -13.61 4.98 -2.29
N HIS A 129 -14.64 4.48 -2.97
CA HIS A 129 -15.14 3.13 -2.74
C HIS A 129 -14.63 2.19 -3.84
N VAL A 130 -14.31 0.95 -3.47
CA VAL A 130 -14.21 -0.16 -4.42
C VAL A 130 -15.64 -0.48 -4.88
N ASP A 131 -15.88 -0.60 -6.19
CA ASP A 131 -17.21 -0.95 -6.67
C ASP A 131 -17.63 -2.32 -6.10
N LYS A 132 -18.90 -2.44 -5.69
CA LYS A 132 -19.43 -3.67 -5.08
C LYS A 132 -19.42 -4.85 -6.06
N ASP A 133 -19.51 -4.55 -7.36
CA ASP A 133 -19.42 -5.55 -8.44
C ASP A 133 -17.95 -5.94 -8.75
N GLU A 134 -16.97 -5.17 -8.28
CA GLU A 134 -15.52 -5.40 -8.41
C GLU A 134 -14.89 -5.91 -7.09
N LYS A 135 -15.71 -6.12 -6.04
CA LYS A 135 -15.27 -6.67 -4.74
C LYS A 135 -14.66 -8.07 -4.88
N ALA A 136 -14.90 -8.75 -6.00
CA ALA A 136 -14.33 -10.05 -6.35
C ALA A 136 -13.00 -9.96 -7.13
N GLU A 137 -12.61 -8.79 -7.67
CA GLU A 137 -11.49 -8.68 -8.63
C GLU A 137 -10.21 -8.05 -8.03
N GLN A 138 -10.35 -7.30 -6.93
CA GLN A 138 -9.24 -6.60 -6.27
C GLN A 138 -8.72 -7.32 -5.01
N THR A 139 -9.45 -8.32 -4.52
CA THR A 139 -8.93 -9.23 -3.52
C THR A 139 -7.89 -10.15 -4.15
N LYS A 140 -6.74 -10.33 -3.49
CA LYS A 140 -5.68 -11.24 -3.93
C LYS A 140 -5.40 -12.27 -2.85
N ASP A 141 -4.94 -13.43 -3.29
CA ASP A 141 -4.38 -14.42 -2.39
C ASP A 141 -2.92 -14.07 -2.10
N LEU A 142 -2.39 -14.52 -0.97
CA LEU A 142 -0.96 -14.47 -0.71
C LEU A 142 -0.58 -15.70 0.09
N SER A 143 0.49 -16.38 -0.33
CA SER A 143 1.14 -17.42 0.46
C SER A 143 2.59 -17.05 0.67
N VAL A 144 3.07 -17.10 1.90
CA VAL A 144 4.49 -16.93 2.23
C VAL A 144 5.01 -18.24 2.81
N THR A 145 6.15 -18.71 2.31
CA THR A 145 6.79 -19.94 2.76
C THR A 145 8.27 -19.71 3.04
N GLY A 146 8.88 -20.60 3.81
CA GLY A 146 10.32 -20.61 4.02
C GLY A 146 10.73 -21.54 5.14
N PHE A 147 12.02 -21.53 5.46
CA PHE A 147 12.63 -22.31 6.52
C PHE A 147 13.32 -21.38 7.49
N LEU A 148 12.80 -21.29 8.71
CA LEU A 148 13.42 -20.51 9.78
C LEU A 148 14.62 -21.27 10.32
N LYS A 149 15.71 -20.55 10.60
CA LYS A 149 16.94 -21.05 11.21
C LYS A 149 17.48 -20.04 12.21
N CYS A 150 18.19 -20.56 13.22
CA CYS A 150 18.89 -19.74 14.21
C CYS A 150 20.33 -20.22 14.32
N TYR A 151 21.15 -19.83 13.35
CA TYR A 151 22.55 -20.25 13.31
C TYR A 151 23.33 -19.63 14.48
N SER A 152 24.18 -20.39 15.16
CA SER A 152 25.24 -19.84 16.01
C SER A 152 26.33 -19.22 15.12
N SER A 153 27.04 -18.21 15.63
CA SER A 153 28.29 -17.75 15.02
C SER A 153 29.45 -18.31 15.86
N PRO A 154 30.42 -19.03 15.27
CA PRO A 154 30.48 -19.45 13.86
C PRO A 154 29.41 -20.52 13.54
N PRO A 155 28.96 -20.62 12.28
CA PRO A 155 27.93 -21.57 11.87
C PRO A 155 28.42 -23.00 12.12
N SER A 156 28.07 -23.55 13.28
CA SER A 156 28.14 -24.98 13.53
C SER A 156 27.04 -25.64 12.70
N ASP A 157 27.37 -26.74 12.02
CA ASP A 157 26.47 -27.53 11.15
C ASP A 157 25.17 -27.99 11.86
N SER A 158 25.11 -27.87 13.18
CA SER A 158 23.91 -28.07 13.99
C SER A 158 23.12 -26.76 14.13
N SER A 159 22.14 -26.52 13.25
CA SER A 159 21.02 -25.62 13.53
C SER A 159 20.37 -26.05 14.84
N GLN A 160 20.16 -25.11 15.79
CA GLN A 160 19.37 -25.42 16.99
C GLN A 160 17.94 -25.82 16.56
N THR A 161 17.35 -26.80 17.24
CA THR A 161 15.92 -27.12 17.12
C THR A 161 15.13 -25.88 17.52
N LEU A 162 14.39 -25.34 16.56
CA LEU A 162 13.50 -24.23 16.81
C LEU A 162 12.25 -24.81 17.47
N ASN A 163 11.89 -24.34 18.66
CA ASN A 163 10.49 -24.50 19.06
C ASN A 163 9.60 -23.91 17.96
N ALA A 164 8.39 -24.43 17.78
CA ALA A 164 7.45 -23.92 16.78
C ALA A 164 7.33 -22.38 16.91
N ILE A 165 7.82 -21.64 15.93
CA ILE A 165 7.87 -20.17 15.93
C ILE A 165 6.52 -19.65 15.48
N ASP A 166 5.97 -18.69 16.21
CA ASP A 166 4.76 -18.00 15.79
C ASP A 166 5.05 -17.10 14.60
N VAL A 167 4.27 -17.28 13.53
CA VAL A 167 4.36 -16.52 12.28
C VAL A 167 3.05 -15.78 12.07
N ARG A 168 3.12 -14.46 11.88
CA ARG A 168 1.94 -13.61 11.64
C ARG A 168 2.09 -12.87 10.34
N LEU A 169 1.01 -12.73 9.58
CA LEU A 169 0.95 -11.85 8.43
C LEU A 169 0.14 -10.62 8.86
N ILE A 170 0.76 -9.44 8.76
CA ILE A 170 0.23 -8.21 9.34
C ILE A 170 0.12 -7.14 8.26
N LEU A 171 -1.06 -6.54 8.16
CA LEU A 171 -1.28 -5.29 7.43
C LEU A 171 -1.12 -4.12 8.39
N ARG A 172 -0.28 -3.15 8.03
CA ARG A 172 -0.14 -1.92 8.80
C ARG A 172 -0.66 -0.73 8.01
N SER A 173 -1.55 0.02 8.64
CA SER A 173 -2.07 1.25 8.08
C SER A 173 -0.99 2.32 8.03
N ASN A 174 -0.68 2.84 6.84
CA ASN A 174 0.25 3.98 6.69
C ASN A 174 -0.32 5.29 7.26
N ILE A 175 -1.64 5.33 7.53
CA ILE A 175 -2.35 6.52 8.01
C ILE A 175 -2.43 6.51 9.54
N THR A 176 -2.96 5.41 10.11
CA THR A 176 -3.21 5.31 11.55
C THR A 176 -2.06 4.65 12.30
N GLY A 177 -1.12 4.02 11.58
CA GLY A 177 -0.04 3.23 12.17
C GLY A 177 -0.51 1.92 12.81
N GLN A 178 -1.81 1.61 12.77
CA GLN A 178 -2.39 0.42 13.40
C GLN A 178 -2.07 -0.85 12.61
N ASN A 179 -1.85 -1.93 13.35
CA ASN A 179 -1.61 -3.26 12.82
C ASN A 179 -2.92 -4.08 12.82
N GLU A 180 -3.13 -4.82 11.74
CA GLU A 180 -4.19 -5.80 11.58
C GLU A 180 -3.55 -7.16 11.26
N ILE A 181 -3.76 -8.17 12.11
CA ILE A 181 -3.30 -9.54 11.84
C ILE A 181 -4.29 -10.18 10.87
N ILE A 182 -3.84 -10.43 9.64
CA ILE A 182 -4.67 -11.02 8.58
C ILE A 182 -4.49 -12.53 8.42
N ALA A 183 -3.43 -13.10 8.99
CA ALA A 183 -3.25 -14.54 9.14
C ALA A 183 -2.26 -14.83 10.27
N SER A 184 -2.37 -16.02 10.86
CA SER A 184 -1.41 -16.55 11.84
C SER A 184 -1.14 -18.02 11.56
N SER A 185 0.08 -18.46 11.82
CA SER A 185 0.52 -19.85 11.70
C SER A 185 1.69 -20.13 12.66
N LYS A 186 2.20 -21.35 12.68
CA LYS A 186 3.42 -21.71 13.40
C LYS A 186 4.37 -22.46 12.47
N SER A 187 5.67 -22.29 12.67
CA SER A 187 6.66 -23.14 11.99
C SER A 187 6.64 -24.55 12.57
N ASP A 188 7.05 -25.52 11.76
CA ASP A 188 7.37 -26.86 12.21
C ASP A 188 8.60 -26.82 13.14
N GLY A 189 8.50 -27.42 14.31
CA GLY A 189 9.54 -27.36 15.33
C GLY A 189 10.78 -28.24 15.05
N SER A 190 10.71 -29.12 14.06
CA SER A 190 11.85 -29.98 13.70
C SER A 190 12.64 -29.42 12.53
N THR A 191 11.95 -28.87 11.54
CA THR A 191 12.52 -28.41 10.28
C THR A 191 12.67 -26.89 10.22
N GLY A 192 11.84 -26.16 10.97
CA GLY A 192 11.68 -24.71 10.85
C GLY A 192 10.83 -24.28 9.65
N PHE A 193 10.25 -25.22 8.91
CA PHE A 193 9.39 -24.89 7.77
C PHE A 193 8.14 -24.14 8.23
N PHE A 194 7.76 -23.07 7.53
CA PHE A 194 6.49 -22.39 7.75
C PHE A 194 5.77 -22.16 6.43
N LYS A 195 4.45 -22.11 6.52
CA LYS A 195 3.57 -21.63 5.47
C LYS A 195 2.45 -20.83 6.11
N ILE A 196 2.28 -19.60 5.64
CA ILE A 196 1.18 -18.73 6.03
C ILE A 196 0.46 -18.29 4.77
N SER A 197 -0.86 -18.38 4.75
CA SER A 197 -1.65 -18.03 3.57
C SER A 197 -2.90 -17.26 3.96
N VAL A 198 -3.28 -16.31 3.13
CA VAL A 198 -4.56 -15.61 3.20
C VAL A 198 -5.19 -15.64 1.81
N ALA A 199 -6.50 -15.81 1.75
CA ALA A 199 -7.24 -15.85 0.50
C ALA A 199 -8.22 -14.69 0.42
N ASN A 200 -8.52 -14.24 -0.79
CA ASN A 200 -9.46 -13.15 -1.07
C ASN A 200 -9.19 -11.91 -0.20
N GLN A 201 -7.92 -11.55 -0.04
CA GLN A 201 -7.54 -10.46 0.85
C GLN A 201 -7.37 -9.13 0.12
N ASN A 202 -7.91 -8.06 0.69
CA ASN A 202 -7.78 -6.72 0.14
C ASN A 202 -6.52 -6.05 0.72
N PHE A 203 -5.39 -6.19 0.02
CA PHE A 203 -4.12 -5.58 0.42
C PHE A 203 -4.12 -4.07 0.16
N LYS A 204 -4.62 -3.32 1.14
CA LYS A 204 -4.59 -1.84 1.09
C LYS A 204 -3.17 -1.27 1.21
N TYR A 205 -2.27 -2.02 1.82
CA TYR A 205 -0.87 -1.66 2.07
C TYR A 205 -0.01 -2.91 1.88
N GLU A 206 1.31 -2.73 1.74
CA GLU A 206 2.25 -3.86 1.74
C GLU A 206 2.27 -4.51 3.14
N PRO A 207 1.92 -5.80 3.27
CA PRO A 207 1.98 -6.48 4.55
C PRO A 207 3.43 -6.80 4.91
N PHE A 208 3.66 -7.15 6.16
CA PHE A 208 4.88 -7.83 6.59
C PHE A 208 4.55 -9.15 7.25
N VAL A 209 5.47 -10.11 7.08
CA VAL A 209 5.48 -11.32 7.89
C VAL A 209 6.32 -11.05 9.14
N GLU A 210 5.77 -11.39 10.30
CA GLU A 210 6.40 -11.24 11.60
C GLU A 210 6.70 -12.62 12.18
N PHE A 211 7.92 -12.80 12.70
CA PHE A 211 8.39 -14.01 13.37
C PHE A 211 8.68 -13.71 14.83
N GLU A 212 7.92 -14.31 15.75
CA GLU A 212 8.17 -14.20 17.19
C GLU A 212 9.10 -15.33 17.66
N HIS A 213 10.32 -15.00 18.09
CA HIS A 213 11.34 -16.01 18.41
C HIS A 213 12.24 -15.63 19.59
N PHE A 214 13.06 -16.60 20.02
CA PHE A 214 14.01 -16.47 21.14
C PHE A 214 15.48 -16.63 20.73
N CYS A 215 15.79 -16.53 19.44
CA CYS A 215 17.11 -16.88 18.92
C CYS A 215 18.26 -15.99 19.40
N LYS A 216 17.97 -14.80 19.93
CA LYS A 216 18.96 -13.91 20.55
C LYS A 216 18.96 -13.98 22.09
N GLY A 217 18.28 -14.97 22.68
CA GLY A 217 18.19 -15.17 24.14
C GLY A 217 17.07 -14.39 24.83
N GLU A 218 16.32 -13.57 24.09
CA GLU A 218 15.13 -12.85 24.54
C GLU A 218 14.02 -12.91 23.48
N LYS A 219 12.77 -12.61 23.87
CA LYS A 219 11.61 -12.59 22.96
C LYS A 219 11.68 -11.38 22.05
N ILE A 220 11.82 -11.61 20.74
CA ILE A 220 11.93 -10.57 19.71
C ILE A 220 11.01 -10.91 18.55
N CYS A 221 10.49 -9.87 17.88
CA CYS A 221 9.72 -10.01 16.66
C CYS A 221 10.51 -9.44 15.48
N ALA A 222 10.93 -10.32 14.57
CA ALA A 222 11.57 -9.96 13.31
C ALA A 222 10.50 -9.74 12.24
N ARG A 223 10.52 -8.60 11.54
CA ARG A 223 9.54 -8.23 10.52
C ARG A 223 10.18 -8.19 9.13
N HIS A 224 9.55 -8.87 8.17
CA HIS A 224 9.96 -8.87 6.78
C HIS A 224 8.83 -8.37 5.88
N ARG A 225 9.08 -7.30 5.14
CA ARG A 225 8.08 -6.72 4.22
C ARG A 225 7.85 -7.66 3.04
N VAL A 226 6.58 -7.89 2.70
CA VAL A 226 6.17 -8.64 1.50
C VAL A 226 5.76 -7.64 0.42
N LYS A 227 6.53 -7.60 -0.67
CA LYS A 227 6.29 -6.67 -1.78
C LYS A 227 5.02 -7.03 -2.55
N SER A 228 4.38 -6.00 -3.10
CA SER A 228 3.15 -6.12 -3.91
C SER A 228 3.24 -7.07 -5.13
N GLU A 229 4.44 -7.32 -5.66
CA GLU A 229 4.67 -8.23 -6.79
C GLU A 229 4.31 -9.71 -6.51
N PHE A 230 4.18 -10.07 -5.24
CA PHE A 230 3.79 -11.40 -4.77
C PHE A 230 2.29 -11.54 -4.50
N PHE A 231 1.49 -10.50 -4.66
CA PHE A 231 0.04 -10.60 -4.50
C PHE A 231 -0.55 -11.47 -5.62
N GLY A 232 -1.35 -12.46 -5.24
CA GLY A 232 -1.84 -13.53 -6.10
C GLY A 232 -0.85 -14.68 -6.32
N LYS A 233 0.28 -14.70 -5.59
CA LYS A 233 1.37 -15.68 -5.77
C LYS A 233 1.84 -16.25 -4.43
N THR A 234 2.78 -17.20 -4.53
CA THR A 234 3.58 -17.67 -3.41
C THR A 234 4.92 -16.91 -3.37
N TYR A 235 5.23 -16.31 -2.24
CA TYR A 235 6.55 -15.76 -1.94
C TYR A 235 7.35 -16.76 -1.11
N ASP A 236 8.39 -17.35 -1.70
CA ASP A 236 9.30 -18.25 -1.00
C ASP A 236 10.52 -17.48 -0.48
N MET A 237 10.64 -17.38 0.84
CA MET A 237 11.74 -16.73 1.54
C MET A 237 12.98 -17.61 1.65
N SER A 238 12.95 -18.85 1.14
CA SER A 238 14.06 -19.80 1.25
C SER A 238 14.49 -20.00 2.71
N ASN A 239 15.80 -19.93 3.01
CA ASN A 239 16.30 -20.01 4.39
C ASN A 239 16.38 -18.61 5.03
N VAL A 240 15.69 -18.45 6.15
CA VAL A 240 15.64 -17.21 6.92
C VAL A 240 16.41 -17.39 8.23
N ASP A 241 17.53 -16.66 8.37
CA ASP A 241 18.34 -16.67 9.59
C ASP A 241 17.87 -15.56 10.54
N LEU A 242 17.15 -15.95 11.58
CA LEU A 242 16.54 -15.04 12.54
C LEU A 242 17.56 -14.29 13.42
N LYS A 243 18.86 -14.63 13.35
CA LYS A 243 19.90 -13.83 14.01
C LYS A 243 20.43 -12.67 13.15
N LYS A 244 20.16 -12.68 11.84
CA LYS A 244 20.71 -11.70 10.88
C LYS A 244 19.83 -10.47 10.67
N TYR A 245 18.60 -10.47 11.16
CA TYR A 245 17.75 -9.28 11.14
C TYR A 245 18.45 -8.14 11.89
N SER A 246 18.45 -6.96 11.26
CA SER A 246 19.00 -5.74 11.82
C SER A 246 18.10 -5.22 12.95
N ALA A 247 18.65 -4.32 13.78
CA ALA A 247 17.89 -3.71 14.87
C ALA A 247 16.70 -2.86 14.39
N GLU A 248 16.67 -2.45 13.12
CA GLU A 248 15.56 -1.70 12.51
C GLU A 248 14.42 -2.60 12.04
N GLU A 249 14.72 -3.87 11.75
CA GLU A 249 13.75 -4.89 11.34
C GLU A 249 13.21 -5.70 12.55
N GLU A 250 13.84 -5.52 13.71
CA GLU A 250 13.45 -6.13 14.97
C GLU A 250 12.69 -5.13 15.83
N VAL A 251 11.57 -5.59 16.38
CA VAL A 251 10.83 -4.84 17.38
C VAL A 251 10.62 -5.68 18.63
N LYS A 252 10.35 -5.01 19.76
CA LYS A 252 9.68 -5.69 20.87
C LYS A 252 8.35 -6.20 20.35
N CYS A 253 8.08 -7.47 20.55
CA CYS A 253 6.78 -8.03 20.22
C CYS A 253 5.69 -7.22 20.95
N ASP A 254 4.73 -6.70 20.20
CA ASP A 254 3.66 -5.88 20.76
C ASP A 254 2.86 -6.71 21.78
N GLU A 255 2.98 -6.40 23.07
CA GLU A 255 2.11 -6.93 24.11
C GLU A 255 0.75 -6.21 24.04
N GLY A 256 -0.17 -6.73 23.24
CA GLY A 256 -1.61 -6.47 23.44
C GLY A 256 -2.19 -5.18 22.84
N LYS A 257 -2.06 -4.96 21.53
CA LYS A 257 -3.02 -4.11 20.77
C LYS A 257 -3.58 -4.77 19.51
N ASP A 258 -3.57 -6.10 19.47
CA ASP A 258 -4.21 -6.88 18.41
C ASP A 258 -5.73 -6.90 18.66
N GLN A 259 -6.47 -5.96 18.08
CA GLN A 259 -7.91 -6.14 17.93
C GLN A 259 -8.14 -7.20 16.86
N LYS A 260 -8.46 -8.42 17.32
CA LYS A 260 -9.21 -9.39 16.52
C LYS A 260 -10.51 -8.73 16.05
N ILE A 261 -10.70 -8.61 14.75
CA ILE A 261 -12.03 -8.44 14.15
C ILE A 261 -12.61 -9.83 13.94
#